data_AF-A0A429Z5M3-F1
#
_entry.id   AF-A0A429Z5M3-F1
#
_cell.length_a   1.000
_cell.length_b   1.000
_cell.length_c   1.000
_cell.angle_alpha   90.00
_cell.angle_beta   90.00
_cell.angle_gamma   90.00
#
_symmetry.space_group_name_H-M   'P 1'
#
loop_
_entity.id
_entity.type
_entity.pdbx_description
1 polymer ?
#
loop_
_entity_poly.entity_id
_entity_poly.type
_entity_poly.pdbx_seq_one_letter_code
_entity_poly.pdbx_strand_id
1 'polypeptide(L)'
;MTQKQLHMELKRLLVELSVTYDLQNEQVKTYLYKSKALYIMKIILSSLATLGMFLSIFLPVLMLQIITVMLSVATLTLVCADKGNSYERFYQKNQQPIQKLWELKEESFMLLSQLCYSPYEEEEMVKQFQLLCQKREKLYANLLLVSSHTRKKLSASLDHVSFSTNDFSKVEPYYIPEALRFFDENN
;
A
#
# COMPACT_ATOMS: atom_id res chain seq x y z
N MET A 1 14.90 -9.74 -28.65
CA MET A 1 14.39 -8.47 -28.10
C MET A 1 15.51 -7.48 -28.32
N THR A 2 15.28 -6.30 -28.91
CA THR A 2 16.39 -5.35 -29.10
C THR A 2 16.74 -4.66 -27.77
N GLN A 3 17.97 -4.18 -27.61
CA GLN A 3 18.43 -3.44 -26.42
C GLN A 3 17.50 -2.27 -26.05
N LYS A 4 17.07 -1.51 -27.07
CA LYS A 4 16.10 -0.40 -26.91
C LYS A 4 14.73 -0.88 -26.42
N GLN A 5 14.26 -2.04 -26.90
CA GLN A 5 13.02 -2.65 -26.40
C GLN A 5 13.17 -3.09 -24.95
N LEU A 6 14.29 -3.74 -24.60
CA LEU A 6 14.58 -4.18 -23.24
C LEU A 6 14.62 -3.01 -22.27
N HIS A 7 15.30 -1.93 -22.63
CA HIS A 7 15.33 -0.70 -21.84
C HIS A 7 13.93 -0.11 -21.62
N MET A 8 13.11 -0.01 -22.67
CA MET A 8 11.74 0.50 -22.57
C MET A 8 10.87 -0.38 -21.66
N GLU A 9 10.96 -1.70 -21.78
CA GLU A 9 10.18 -2.61 -20.95
C GLU A 9 10.64 -2.63 -19.49
N LEU A 10 11.95 -2.55 -19.22
CA LEU A 10 12.51 -2.39 -17.87
C LEU A 10 12.04 -1.10 -17.21
N LYS A 11 12.07 0.02 -17.93
CA LYS A 11 11.52 1.29 -17.44
C LYS A 11 10.05 1.16 -17.08
N ARG A 12 9.25 0.58 -17.97
CA ARG A 12 7.81 0.38 -17.73
C ARG A 12 7.58 -0.49 -16.49
N LEU A 13 8.31 -1.60 -16.37
CA LEU A 13 8.25 -2.49 -15.21
C LEU A 13 8.60 -1.75 -13.92
N LEU A 14 9.68 -0.97 -13.92
CA LEU A 14 10.12 -0.19 -12.76
C LEU A 14 9.06 0.83 -12.32
N VAL A 15 8.46 1.58 -13.26
CA VAL A 15 7.40 2.54 -12.94
C VAL A 15 6.17 1.82 -12.39
N GLU A 16 5.75 0.72 -13.03
CA GLU A 16 4.60 -0.07 -12.59
C GLU A 16 4.78 -0.60 -11.16
N LEU A 17 5.96 -1.15 -10.86
CA LEU A 17 6.32 -1.63 -9.52
C LEU A 17 6.36 -0.49 -8.51
N SER A 18 6.92 0.67 -8.88
CA SER A 18 7.03 1.83 -8.00
C SER A 18 5.67 2.40 -7.62
N VAL A 19 4.79 2.59 -8.61
CA VAL A 19 3.40 3.03 -8.38
C VAL A 19 2.65 2.02 -7.52
N THR A 20 2.80 0.73 -7.81
CA THR A 20 2.14 -0.33 -7.04
C THR A 20 2.63 -0.36 -5.59
N TYR A 21 3.94 -0.23 -5.37
CA TYR A 21 4.53 -0.10 -4.05
C TYR A 21 3.95 1.08 -3.27
N ASP A 22 3.93 2.28 -3.86
CA ASP A 22 3.42 3.48 -3.19
C ASP A 22 1.93 3.35 -2.85
N LEU A 23 1.12 2.79 -3.76
CA LEU A 23 -0.30 2.53 -3.52
C LEU A 23 -0.51 1.57 -2.35
N GLN A 24 0.23 0.47 -2.31
CA GLN A 24 0.12 -0.51 -1.23
C GLN A 24 0.63 0.07 0.10
N ASN A 25 1.71 0.85 0.07
CA ASN A 25 2.26 1.53 1.24
C ASN A 25 1.25 2.54 1.84
N GLU A 26 0.62 3.38 1.01
CA GLU A 26 -0.45 4.29 1.47
C GLU A 26 -1.70 3.55 1.98
N GLN A 27 -2.03 2.41 1.37
CA GLN A 27 -3.14 1.56 1.84
C GLN A 27 -2.85 1.01 3.25
N VAL A 28 -1.63 0.58 3.50
CA VAL A 28 -1.18 0.07 4.80
C VAL A 28 -1.14 1.16 5.87
N LYS A 29 -0.69 2.37 5.54
CA LYS A 29 -0.80 3.52 6.45
C LYS A 29 -2.26 3.80 6.84
N THR A 30 -3.17 3.71 5.87
CA THR A 30 -4.61 3.88 6.10
C THR A 30 -5.16 2.80 7.04
N TYR A 31 -4.77 1.53 6.85
CA TYR A 31 -5.17 0.46 7.76
C TYR A 31 -4.62 0.66 9.17
N LEU A 32 -3.35 1.05 9.31
CA LEU A 32 -2.74 1.32 10.61
C LEU A 32 -3.45 2.46 11.34
N TYR A 33 -3.75 3.55 10.64
CA TYR A 33 -4.49 4.68 11.21
C TYR A 33 -5.88 4.25 11.69
N LYS A 34 -6.63 3.52 10.87
CA LYS A 34 -7.96 3.01 11.25
C LYS A 34 -7.90 2.02 12.40
N SER A 35 -6.91 1.13 12.43
CA SER A 35 -6.65 0.19 13.53
C SER A 35 -6.45 0.94 14.85
N LYS A 36 -5.56 1.94 14.86
CA LYS A 36 -5.30 2.78 16.04
C LYS A 36 -6.53 3.58 16.46
N ALA A 37 -7.27 4.16 15.52
CA ALA A 37 -8.48 4.92 15.83
C ALA A 37 -9.57 4.04 16.48
N LEU A 38 -9.79 2.83 15.95
CA LEU A 38 -10.72 1.87 16.55
C LEU A 38 -10.27 1.44 17.94
N TYR A 39 -8.98 1.20 18.14
CA TYR A 39 -8.43 0.85 19.44
C TYR A 39 -8.68 1.96 20.49
N ILE A 40 -8.40 3.21 20.14
CA ILE A 40 -8.65 4.36 21.02
C ILE A 40 -10.15 4.50 21.31
N MET A 41 -11.01 4.39 20.29
CA MET A 41 -12.46 4.48 20.45
C MET A 41 -13.00 3.39 21.40
N LYS A 42 -12.48 2.16 21.30
CA LYS A 42 -12.84 1.06 22.20
C LYS A 42 -12.46 1.37 23.64
N ILE A 43 -11.27 1.93 23.88
CA ILE A 43 -10.83 2.31 25.23
C ILE A 43 -11.78 3.35 25.82
N ILE A 44 -12.07 4.41 25.05
CA ILE A 44 -12.93 5.51 25.50
C ILE A 44 -14.36 5.01 25.76
N LEU A 45 -14.93 4.21 24.86
CA LEU A 45 -16.29 3.70 25.06
C LEU A 45 -16.38 2.71 26.22
N SER A 46 -15.40 1.83 26.37
CA SER A 46 -15.38 0.86 27.47
C SER A 46 -15.19 1.55 28.83
N SER A 47 -14.36 2.60 28.90
CA SER A 47 -14.19 3.37 30.13
C SER A 47 -15.46 4.15 30.49
N LEU A 48 -16.11 4.79 29.51
CA LEU A 48 -17.40 5.45 29.72
C LEU A 48 -18.51 4.48 30.12
N ALA A 49 -18.59 3.31 29.49
CA ALA A 49 -19.58 2.28 29.83
C ALA A 49 -19.37 1.76 31.26
N THR A 50 -18.12 1.50 31.65
CA THR A 50 -17.77 1.05 33.00
C THR A 50 -18.09 2.12 34.05
N LEU A 51 -17.74 3.39 33.77
CA LEU A 51 -18.05 4.51 34.65
C LEU A 51 -19.57 4.73 34.77
N GLY A 52 -20.30 4.65 33.65
CA GLY A 52 -21.75 4.78 33.61
C GLY A 52 -22.46 3.66 34.39
N MET A 53 -21.97 2.42 34.29
CA MET A 53 -22.43 1.31 35.12
C MET A 53 -22.19 1.58 36.60
N PHE A 54 -20.98 1.99 36.97
CA PHE A 54 -20.63 2.30 38.35
C PHE A 54 -21.54 3.40 38.91
N LEU A 55 -21.69 4.52 38.21
CA LEU A 55 -22.55 5.64 38.63
C LEU A 55 -24.02 5.23 38.71
N SER A 56 -24.52 4.40 37.79
CA SER A 56 -25.93 3.94 37.80
C SER A 56 -26.28 3.07 39.00
N ILE A 57 -25.29 2.45 39.65
CA ILE A 57 -25.47 1.69 40.90
C ILE A 57 -25.68 2.64 42.08
N PHE A 58 -24.93 3.75 42.15
CA PHE A 58 -24.99 4.69 43.28
C PHE A 58 -26.05 5.79 43.11
N LEU A 59 -26.38 6.15 41.88
CA LEU A 59 -27.32 7.20 41.53
C LEU A 59 -28.43 6.60 40.65
N PRO A 60 -29.63 6.30 41.21
CA PRO A 60 -30.74 5.69 40.47
C PRO A 60 -31.46 6.72 39.60
N VAL A 61 -30.73 7.38 38.70
CA VAL A 61 -31.26 8.35 37.76
C VAL A 61 -31.57 7.63 36.46
N LEU A 62 -32.86 7.59 36.08
CA LEU A 62 -33.35 6.92 34.87
C LEU A 62 -32.58 7.31 33.60
N MET A 63 -32.26 8.61 33.46
CA MET A 63 -31.48 9.12 32.32
C MET A 63 -30.07 8.50 32.24
N LEU A 64 -29.43 8.28 33.39
CA LEU A 64 -28.07 7.72 33.46
C LEU A 64 -28.07 6.25 33.04
N GLN A 65 -29.10 5.49 33.42
CA GLN A 65 -29.28 4.10 33.01
C GLN A 65 -29.47 3.98 31.49
N ILE A 66 -30.30 4.83 30.89
CA ILE A 66 -30.54 4.86 29.44
C ILE A 66 -29.22 5.14 28.68
N ILE A 67 -28.46 6.16 29.12
CA ILE A 67 -27.16 6.51 28.52
C ILE A 67 -26.18 5.34 28.62
N THR A 68 -26.12 4.67 29.77
CA THR A 68 -25.22 3.53 30.01
C THR A 68 -25.55 2.34 29.11
N VAL A 69 -26.83 2.04 28.91
CA VAL A 69 -27.27 0.97 27.99
C VAL A 69 -26.87 1.31 26.55
N MET A 70 -27.10 2.55 26.10
CA MET A 70 -26.71 2.99 24.75
C MET A 70 -25.19 2.89 24.51
N LEU A 71 -24.39 3.31 25.49
CA LEU A 71 -22.93 3.18 25.45
C LEU A 71 -22.48 1.71 25.39
N SER A 72 -23.15 0.83 26.14
CA SER A 72 -22.85 -0.61 26.17
C SER A 72 -23.15 -1.26 24.81
N VAL A 73 -24.29 -0.94 24.20
CA VAL A 73 -24.66 -1.41 22.85
C VAL A 73 -23.68 -0.89 21.79
N ALA A 74 -23.29 0.38 21.87
CA ALA A 74 -22.29 0.97 20.97
C ALA A 74 -20.92 0.27 21.10
N THR A 75 -20.51 -0.04 22.33
CA THR A 75 -19.26 -0.75 22.63
C THR A 75 -19.29 -2.16 22.05
N LEU A 76 -20.39 -2.89 22.29
CA LEU A 76 -20.59 -4.24 21.77
C LEU A 76 -20.55 -4.26 20.23
N THR A 77 -21.22 -3.30 19.59
CA THR A 77 -21.24 -3.16 18.13
C THR A 77 -19.83 -2.95 17.58
N LEU A 78 -19.03 -2.07 18.20
CA LEU A 78 -17.63 -1.85 17.81
C LEU A 78 -16.75 -3.08 18.00
N VAL A 79 -16.94 -3.82 19.10
CA VAL A 79 -16.19 -5.07 19.35
C VAL A 79 -16.52 -6.12 18.31
N CYS A 80 -17.80 -6.28 17.95
CA CYS A 80 -18.23 -7.18 16.89
C CYS A 80 -17.71 -6.74 15.51
N ALA A 81 -17.78 -5.45 15.20
CA ALA A 81 -17.29 -4.91 13.93
C ALA A 81 -15.77 -5.13 13.75
N ASP A 82 -14.99 -4.94 14.81
CA ASP A 82 -13.53 -5.14 14.77
C ASP A 82 -13.14 -6.62 14.58
N LYS A 83 -13.93 -7.57 15.14
CA LYS A 83 -13.73 -9.01 14.87
C LYS A 83 -13.96 -9.36 13.39
N GLY A 84 -14.92 -8.70 12.74
CA GLY A 84 -15.26 -8.95 11.34
C GLY A 84 -14.32 -8.27 10.33
N ASN A 85 -13.70 -7.14 10.69
CA ASN A 85 -12.98 -6.30 9.75
C ASN A 85 -11.67 -5.75 10.35
N SER A 86 -10.83 -6.64 10.87
CA SER A 86 -9.61 -6.24 11.58
C SER A 86 -8.59 -5.59 10.63
N TYR A 87 -8.57 -4.25 10.64
CA TYR A 87 -7.57 -3.45 9.92
C TYR A 87 -6.14 -3.82 10.31
N GLU A 88 -5.93 -4.29 11.54
CA GLU A 88 -4.66 -4.83 12.01
C GLU A 88 -4.23 -6.07 11.22
N ARG A 89 -5.15 -7.02 10.96
CA ARG A 89 -4.86 -8.18 10.12
C ARG A 89 -4.53 -7.78 8.69
N PHE A 90 -5.24 -6.79 8.14
CA PHE A 90 -4.93 -6.26 6.81
C PHE A 90 -3.56 -5.56 6.77
N TYR A 91 -3.20 -4.82 7.81
CA TYR A 91 -1.86 -4.23 7.97
C TYR A 91 -0.78 -5.32 7.95
N GLN A 92 -0.89 -6.32 8.83
CA GLN A 92 0.08 -7.41 8.94
C GLN A 92 0.20 -8.23 7.65
N LYS A 93 -0.93 -8.55 7.01
CA LYS A 93 -0.96 -9.32 5.75
C LYS A 93 -0.27 -8.59 4.59
N ASN A 94 -0.26 -7.26 4.58
CA ASN A 94 0.35 -6.47 3.50
C ASN A 94 1.82 -6.12 3.73
N GLN A 95 2.36 -6.26 4.95
CA GLN A 95 3.77 -5.91 5.21
C GLN A 95 4.74 -6.72 4.36
N GLN A 96 4.60 -8.05 4.33
CA GLN A 96 5.49 -8.91 3.54
C GLN A 96 5.39 -8.67 2.03
N PRO A 97 4.20 -8.60 1.41
CA PRO A 97 4.09 -8.25 0.00
C PRO A 97 4.68 -6.89 -0.36
N ILE A 98 4.55 -5.88 0.50
CA ILE A 98 5.15 -4.55 0.28
C ILE A 98 6.66 -4.61 0.31
N GLN A 99 7.24 -5.33 1.27
CA GLN A 99 8.68 -5.52 1.32
C GLN A 99 9.19 -6.19 0.03
N LYS A 100 8.51 -7.25 -0.42
CA LYS A 100 8.87 -7.94 -1.68
C LYS A 100 8.68 -7.05 -2.91
N LEU A 101 7.69 -6.16 -2.92
CA LEU A 101 7.54 -5.14 -3.97
C LEU A 101 8.72 -4.19 -3.99
N TRP A 102 9.15 -3.74 -2.82
CA TRP A 102 10.31 -2.86 -2.70
C TRP A 102 11.59 -3.54 -3.19
N GLU A 103 11.84 -4.79 -2.76
CA GLU A 103 12.96 -5.60 -3.23
C GLU A 103 12.94 -5.75 -4.76
N LEU A 104 11.79 -6.11 -5.34
CA LEU A 104 11.66 -6.28 -6.79
C LEU A 104 11.83 -4.96 -7.57
N LYS A 105 11.37 -3.84 -6.99
CA LYS A 105 11.57 -2.50 -7.54
C LYS A 105 13.06 -2.14 -7.56
N GLU A 106 13.79 -2.39 -6.48
CA GLU A 106 15.23 -2.15 -6.40
C GLU A 106 16.01 -3.07 -7.35
N GLU A 107 15.67 -4.37 -7.44
CA GLU A 107 16.27 -5.28 -8.42
C GLU A 107 16.06 -4.77 -9.86
N SER A 108 14.86 -4.27 -10.18
CA SER A 108 14.54 -3.72 -11.51
C SER A 108 15.32 -2.43 -11.80
N PHE A 109 15.49 -1.57 -10.78
CA PHE A 109 16.30 -0.36 -10.87
C PHE A 109 17.77 -0.69 -11.14
N MET A 110 18.33 -1.64 -10.40
CA MET A 110 19.71 -2.10 -10.57
C MET A 110 19.92 -2.69 -11.97
N LEU A 111 18.98 -3.50 -12.47
CA LEU A 111 19.07 -4.07 -13.82
C LEU A 111 19.00 -2.98 -14.90
N LEU A 112 18.13 -1.98 -14.73
CA LEU A 112 18.07 -0.82 -15.63
C LEU A 112 19.37 -0.01 -15.62
N SER A 113 19.97 0.18 -14.43
CA SER A 113 21.25 0.87 -14.29
C SER A 113 22.40 0.11 -14.95
N GLN A 114 22.46 -1.21 -14.76
CA GLN A 114 23.44 -2.08 -15.40
C GLN A 114 23.34 -2.00 -16.93
N LEU A 115 22.11 -2.00 -17.47
CA LEU A 115 21.88 -1.88 -18.92
C LEU A 115 22.42 -0.57 -19.51
N CYS A 116 22.39 0.54 -18.74
CA CYS A 116 22.81 1.86 -19.21
C CYS A 116 24.31 2.17 -19.02
N TYR A 117 24.96 1.56 -18.01
CA TYR A 117 26.28 2.02 -17.57
C TYR A 117 27.34 0.94 -17.38
N SER A 118 26.99 -0.33 -17.54
CA SER A 118 27.93 -1.43 -17.29
C SER A 118 28.02 -2.34 -18.51
N PRO A 119 29.18 -2.96 -18.76
CA PRO A 119 29.26 -4.04 -19.73
C PRO A 119 28.35 -5.18 -19.27
N TYR A 120 27.60 -5.74 -20.20
CA TYR A 120 26.63 -6.79 -19.92
C TYR A 120 26.58 -7.80 -21.06
N GLU A 121 26.10 -9.00 -20.75
CA GLU A 121 25.78 -10.02 -21.73
C GLU A 121 24.28 -9.98 -22.01
N GLU A 122 23.89 -9.78 -23.28
CA GLU A 122 22.49 -9.53 -23.67
C GLU A 122 21.57 -10.70 -23.25
N GLU A 123 22.03 -11.94 -23.41
CA GLU A 123 21.26 -13.13 -23.05
C GLU A 123 20.98 -13.20 -21.53
N GLU A 124 21.98 -12.88 -20.71
CA GLU A 124 21.82 -12.85 -19.26
C GLU A 124 20.90 -11.70 -18.82
N MET A 125 20.99 -10.52 -19.44
CA MET A 125 20.08 -9.39 -19.16
C MET A 125 18.63 -9.72 -19.47
N VAL A 126 18.36 -10.35 -20.61
CA VAL A 126 17.00 -10.79 -20.99
C VAL A 126 16.47 -11.82 -20.00
N LYS A 127 17.32 -12.77 -19.57
CA LYS A 127 16.95 -13.80 -18.59
C LYS A 127 16.64 -13.20 -17.21
N GLN A 128 17.45 -12.25 -16.73
CA GLN A 128 17.18 -11.53 -15.49
C GLN A 128 15.88 -10.74 -15.58
N PHE A 129 15.63 -10.06 -16.71
CA PHE A 129 14.36 -9.36 -16.93
C PHE A 129 13.14 -10.30 -16.90
N GLN A 130 13.23 -11.45 -17.55
CA GLN A 130 12.17 -12.46 -17.51
C GLN A 130 11.92 -12.98 -16.08
N LEU A 131 12.99 -13.18 -15.30
CA LEU A 131 12.89 -13.56 -13.89
C LEU A 131 12.11 -12.49 -13.09
N LEU A 132 12.40 -11.20 -13.30
CA LEU A 132 11.68 -10.10 -12.66
C LEU A 132 10.19 -10.12 -13.02
N CYS A 133 9.85 -10.33 -14.29
CA CYS A 133 8.47 -10.46 -14.75
C CYS A 133 7.73 -11.62 -14.07
N GLN A 134 8.37 -12.79 -13.93
CA GLN A 134 7.80 -13.93 -13.22
C GLN A 134 7.63 -13.65 -11.72
N LYS A 135 8.60 -13.00 -11.07
CA LYS A 135 8.48 -12.58 -9.66
C LYS A 135 7.31 -11.61 -9.48
N ARG A 136 7.14 -10.64 -10.39
CA ARG A 136 6.02 -9.69 -10.38
C ARG A 136 4.68 -10.43 -10.43
N GLU A 137 4.50 -11.34 -11.38
CA GLU A 137 3.23 -12.07 -11.54
C GLU A 137 2.85 -12.86 -10.27
N LYS A 138 3.82 -13.59 -9.70
CA LYS A 138 3.61 -14.32 -8.44
C LYS A 138 3.26 -13.38 -7.28
N LEU A 139 3.87 -12.21 -7.24
CA LEU A 139 3.61 -11.23 -6.20
C LEU A 139 2.22 -10.61 -6.36
N TYR A 140 1.86 -10.18 -7.57
CA TYR A 140 0.61 -9.49 -7.87
C TYR A 140 -0.61 -10.37 -7.58
N ALA A 141 -0.49 -11.69 -7.79
CA ALA A 141 -1.53 -12.66 -7.43
C ALA A 141 -1.90 -12.64 -5.94
N ASN A 142 -0.98 -12.18 -5.07
CA ASN A 142 -1.15 -12.16 -3.63
C ASN A 142 -1.44 -10.76 -3.05
N LEU A 143 -1.45 -9.72 -3.90
CA LEU A 143 -1.71 -8.36 -3.45
C LEU A 143 -3.18 -8.15 -3.11
N LEU A 144 -3.41 -7.40 -2.02
CA LEU A 144 -4.75 -6.96 -1.68
C LEU A 144 -5.17 -5.81 -2.60
N LEU A 145 -6.47 -5.77 -2.89
CA LEU A 145 -7.08 -4.74 -3.72
C LEU A 145 -6.97 -3.37 -3.03
N VAL A 146 -6.40 -2.40 -3.74
CA VAL A 146 -6.24 -1.03 -3.24
C VAL A 146 -7.56 -0.27 -3.36
N SER A 147 -7.97 0.37 -2.27
CA SER A 147 -9.21 1.14 -2.23
C SER A 147 -9.17 2.36 -3.16
N SER A 148 -10.33 2.78 -3.67
CA SER A 148 -10.44 3.96 -4.53
C SER A 148 -10.01 5.25 -3.81
N HIS A 149 -10.24 5.34 -2.50
CA HIS A 149 -9.79 6.47 -1.68
C HIS A 149 -8.27 6.59 -1.65
N THR A 150 -7.56 5.48 -1.43
CA THR A 150 -6.08 5.46 -1.45
C THR A 150 -5.53 5.88 -2.81
N ARG A 151 -6.13 5.38 -3.91
CA ARG A 151 -5.76 5.77 -5.27
C ARG A 151 -5.91 7.28 -5.49
N LYS A 152 -7.03 7.87 -5.06
CA LYS A 152 -7.25 9.32 -5.15
C LYS A 152 -6.26 10.11 -4.31
N LYS A 153 -5.95 9.63 -3.10
CA LYS A 153 -4.98 10.27 -2.21
C LYS A 153 -3.59 10.32 -2.83
N LEU A 154 -3.08 9.19 -3.33
CA LEU A 154 -1.77 9.15 -4.00
C LEU A 154 -1.76 9.99 -5.29
N SER A 155 -2.85 9.96 -6.05
CA SER A 155 -2.98 10.75 -7.29
C SER A 155 -2.87 12.24 -6.99
N ALA A 156 -3.52 12.72 -5.92
CA ALA A 156 -3.39 14.10 -5.48
C ALA A 156 -1.96 14.46 -5.02
N SER A 157 -1.19 13.51 -4.49
CA SER A 157 0.22 13.72 -4.10
C SER A 157 1.20 13.72 -5.28
N LEU A 158 0.79 13.20 -6.44
CA LEU A 158 1.58 13.16 -7.68
C LEU A 158 0.93 14.06 -8.75
N ASP A 159 0.63 15.31 -8.39
CA ASP A 159 0.07 16.33 -9.30
C ASP A 159 -1.14 15.86 -10.14
N HIS A 160 -2.05 15.11 -9.51
CA HIS A 160 -3.27 14.57 -10.13
C HIS A 160 -3.04 13.61 -11.29
N VAL A 161 -1.91 12.87 -11.30
CA VAL A 161 -1.71 11.82 -12.30
C VAL A 161 -2.78 10.74 -12.14
N SER A 162 -3.45 10.41 -13.24
CA SER A 162 -4.37 9.28 -13.31
C SER A 162 -3.59 7.97 -13.42
N PHE A 163 -3.80 7.07 -12.47
CA PHE A 163 -3.31 5.69 -12.57
C PHE A 163 -4.21 4.79 -13.44
N SER A 164 -5.17 5.36 -14.18
CA SER A 164 -6.16 4.60 -14.96
C SER A 164 -5.76 4.37 -16.42
N THR A 165 -4.62 4.88 -16.85
CA THR A 165 -4.14 4.76 -18.22
C THR A 165 -2.84 3.98 -18.18
N ASN A 166 -2.71 2.96 -19.03
CA ASN A 166 -1.46 2.22 -19.30
C ASN A 166 -0.32 3.12 -19.85
N ASP A 167 -0.49 4.44 -19.77
CA ASP A 167 0.44 5.47 -20.14
C ASP A 167 1.17 5.95 -18.89
N PHE A 168 2.33 5.32 -18.64
CA PHE A 168 3.20 5.62 -17.51
C PHE A 168 4.13 6.81 -17.77
N SER A 169 4.06 7.44 -18.95
CA SER A 169 4.96 8.53 -19.35
C SER A 169 4.92 9.73 -18.40
N LYS A 170 3.73 10.03 -17.84
CA LYS A 170 3.53 11.17 -16.93
C LYS A 170 4.06 10.92 -15.51
N VAL A 171 4.16 9.65 -15.10
CA VAL A 171 4.67 9.27 -13.77
C VAL A 171 6.15 8.89 -13.79
N GLU A 172 6.68 8.56 -14.97
CA GLU A 172 8.08 8.19 -15.15
C GLU A 172 9.09 9.16 -14.49
N PRO A 173 8.94 10.50 -14.60
CA PRO A 173 9.91 11.42 -14.02
C PRO A 173 10.02 11.37 -12.49
N TYR A 174 8.97 10.91 -11.80
CA TYR A 174 8.95 10.77 -10.34
C TYR A 174 9.68 9.51 -9.86
N TYR A 175 9.84 8.51 -10.73
CA TYR A 175 10.34 7.18 -10.36
C TYR A 175 11.65 6.80 -11.05
N ILE A 176 11.96 7.41 -12.19
CA ILE A 176 13.18 7.16 -12.95
C ILE A 176 14.04 8.43 -12.96
N PRO A 177 15.27 8.39 -12.40
CA PRO A 177 16.24 9.48 -12.52
C PRO A 177 16.50 9.81 -13.98
N GLU A 178 16.67 11.10 -14.29
CA GLU A 178 16.84 11.59 -15.66
C GLU A 178 17.96 10.86 -16.43
N ALA A 179 19.05 10.56 -15.75
CA ALA A 179 20.19 9.82 -16.28
C ALA A 179 19.82 8.42 -16.84
N LEU A 180 18.80 7.78 -16.29
CA LEU A 180 18.32 6.44 -16.69
C LEU A 180 17.12 6.48 -17.64
N ARG A 181 16.57 7.67 -17.96
CA ARG A 181 15.39 7.79 -18.83
C ARG A 181 15.72 7.63 -20.30
N PHE A 182 16.94 7.98 -20.69
CA PHE A 182 17.38 7.94 -22.07
C PHE A 182 18.40 6.82 -22.25
N PHE A 183 18.19 6.02 -23.29
CA PHE A 183 19.14 5.01 -23.70
C PHE A 183 20.03 5.62 -24.79
N ASP A 184 21.32 5.82 -24.48
CA ASP A 184 22.29 6.32 -25.44
C ASP A 184 23.09 5.13 -25.99
N GLU A 185 22.99 4.86 -27.31
CA GLU A 185 23.63 3.72 -27.97
C GLU A 185 25.16 3.86 -28.09
N ASN A 186 25.75 4.94 -27.57
CA ASN A 186 27.16 5.30 -27.75
C ASN A 186 28.10 4.90 -26.59
N ASN A 187 27.67 4.03 -25.68
CA ASN A 187 28.52 3.47 -24.61
C ASN A 187 28.69 1.96 -24.76
#